data_AF-A0A0Q8HGW8-F1
#
_entry.id   AF-A0A0Q8HGW8-F1
#
_cell.length_a   1.000
_cell.length_b   1.000
_cell.length_c   1.000
_cell.angle_alpha   90.00
_cell.angle_beta   90.00
_cell.angle_gamma   90.00
#
_symmetry.space_group_name_H-M   'P 1'
#
loop_
_entity.id
_entity.type
_entity.pdbx_description
1 polymer ?
#
loop_
_entity_poly.entity_id
_entity_poly.type
_entity_poly.pdbx_seq_one_letter_code
_entity_poly.pdbx_strand_id
1 'polypeptide(L)'
;MRFTRIMTMLVAVFTAALIGLTTASTAEAATKTSPVSTQAVAAKPYHTVKYLDAGKVPGTRSTFYVKGRLTSAPGYRVYLQQRTAAHPTYRTVKSTVSASDTGRFVIKFTGPCGAGYQIVIRETYSFARTAIRLGRIYCS
;
A
#
# COMPACT_ATOMS: atom_id res chain seq x y z
N MET A 1 11.45 32.54 -46.03
CA MET A 1 11.33 32.12 -44.61
C MET A 1 12.60 31.41 -44.20
N ARG A 2 13.33 31.92 -43.20
CA ARG A 2 14.04 31.14 -42.16
C ARG A 2 14.83 32.11 -41.30
N PHE A 3 14.09 32.64 -40.34
CA PHE A 3 14.56 33.28 -39.13
C PHE A 3 15.68 32.44 -38.48
N THR A 4 16.81 33.10 -38.24
CA THR A 4 17.56 33.16 -36.97
C THR A 4 17.35 32.01 -35.97
N ARG A 5 18.46 31.51 -35.41
CA ARG A 5 18.94 31.81 -34.03
C ARG A 5 20.11 30.84 -33.71
N ILE A 6 21.35 31.31 -33.55
CA ILE A 6 21.97 32.03 -32.42
C ILE A 6 22.56 31.06 -31.37
N MET A 7 23.87 31.27 -31.05
CA MET A 7 24.66 30.87 -29.85
C MET A 7 25.05 29.38 -29.80
N THR A 8 26.31 28.92 -29.89
CA THR A 8 27.62 29.39 -29.34
C THR A 8 27.58 29.75 -27.86
N MET A 9 28.14 28.86 -27.02
CA MET A 9 28.69 29.02 -25.65
C MET A 9 28.31 27.80 -24.80
N LEU A 10 29.11 27.22 -23.91
CA LEU A 10 30.49 27.46 -23.46
C LEU A 10 30.85 26.27 -22.54
N VAL A 11 32.05 25.72 -22.73
CA VAL A 11 33.04 25.27 -21.73
C VAL A 11 32.52 25.03 -20.30
N ALA A 12 32.81 23.87 -19.72
CA ALA A 12 33.72 23.74 -18.56
C ALA A 12 33.48 22.48 -17.71
N VAL A 13 34.53 21.67 -17.59
CA VAL A 13 35.11 21.18 -16.32
C VAL A 13 34.25 20.21 -15.49
N PHE A 14 34.70 18.94 -15.38
CA PHE A 14 35.40 18.48 -14.17
C PHE A 14 36.09 17.13 -14.39
N THR A 15 37.41 17.18 -14.24
CA THR A 15 38.39 16.10 -14.09
C THR A 15 38.22 15.32 -12.78
N ALA A 16 38.34 13.98 -12.85
CA ALA A 16 38.97 13.05 -11.88
C ALA A 16 38.47 11.63 -12.20
N ALA A 17 39.24 10.54 -12.25
CA ALA A 17 40.67 10.32 -12.11
C ALA A 17 40.98 9.01 -12.88
N LEU A 18 42.00 9.07 -13.73
CA LEU A 18 42.67 7.91 -14.32
C LEU A 18 43.62 7.33 -13.28
N ILE A 19 43.22 6.29 -12.53
CA ILE A 19 44.17 5.32 -11.97
C ILE A 19 43.49 3.95 -11.97
N GLY A 20 43.95 3.05 -12.83
CA GLY A 20 43.46 1.68 -12.93
C GLY A 20 44.00 0.94 -14.15
N LEU A 21 45.28 1.15 -14.48
CA LEU A 21 45.99 0.29 -15.42
C LEU A 21 46.35 -1.01 -14.67
N THR A 22 45.56 -2.06 -14.87
CA THR A 22 46.04 -3.43 -14.68
C THR A 22 45.65 -4.26 -15.88
N THR A 23 46.69 -4.62 -16.62
CA THR A 23 46.75 -5.57 -17.73
C THR A 23 46.13 -6.92 -17.37
N ALA A 24 45.17 -7.38 -18.16
CA ALA A 24 45.01 -8.79 -18.51
C ALA A 24 44.13 -8.92 -19.76
N SER A 25 44.77 -9.41 -20.81
CA SER A 25 44.20 -9.78 -22.10
C SER A 25 43.37 -11.06 -22.00
N THR A 26 42.13 -11.03 -22.50
CA THR A 26 41.55 -12.10 -23.35
C THR A 26 40.37 -11.52 -24.11
N ALA A 27 40.36 -11.77 -25.43
CA ALA A 27 39.29 -11.43 -26.33
C ALA A 27 38.01 -12.17 -25.96
N GLU A 28 36.89 -11.45 -25.83
CA GLU A 28 35.56 -12.04 -25.94
C GLU A 28 34.63 -11.14 -26.75
N ALA A 29 33.79 -11.81 -27.51
CA ALA A 29 33.15 -11.36 -28.72
C ALA A 29 32.11 -10.25 -28.50
N ALA A 30 31.93 -9.48 -29.57
CA ALA A 30 30.80 -8.59 -29.77
C ALA A 30 29.47 -9.31 -29.46
N THR A 31 28.82 -8.90 -28.38
CA THR A 31 27.38 -9.11 -28.21
C THR A 31 26.76 -7.74 -28.03
N LYS A 32 26.10 -7.25 -29.09
CA LYS A 32 25.12 -6.17 -29.00
C LYS A 32 23.96 -6.67 -28.14
N THR A 33 24.10 -6.56 -26.83
CA THR A 33 22.97 -6.67 -25.93
C THR A 33 22.53 -5.26 -25.64
N SER A 34 21.49 -4.82 -26.36
CA SER A 34 20.74 -3.63 -26.00
C SER A 34 20.45 -3.70 -24.49
N PRO A 35 20.67 -2.62 -23.71
CA PRO A 35 20.17 -2.60 -22.35
C PRO A 35 18.65 -2.69 -22.45
N VAL A 36 18.10 -3.87 -22.17
CA VAL A 36 16.69 -4.01 -21.81
C VAL A 36 16.52 -3.08 -20.62
N SER A 37 15.90 -1.94 -20.84
CA SER A 37 15.49 -1.07 -19.76
C SER A 37 14.51 -1.87 -18.94
N THR A 38 14.97 -2.48 -17.86
CA THR A 38 14.11 -3.06 -16.83
C THR A 38 13.38 -1.87 -16.23
N GLN A 39 12.25 -1.51 -16.82
CA GLN A 39 11.38 -0.45 -16.33
C GLN A 39 10.97 -0.87 -14.93
N ALA A 40 11.54 -0.23 -13.92
CA ALA A 40 11.18 -0.47 -12.54
C ALA A 40 9.70 -0.10 -12.37
N VAL A 41 8.84 -1.11 -12.33
CA VAL A 41 7.42 -0.90 -12.03
C VAL A 41 7.36 -0.40 -10.60
N ALA A 42 7.05 0.88 -10.42
CA ALA A 42 6.94 1.49 -9.10
C ALA A 42 5.90 0.72 -8.27
N ALA A 43 6.31 0.28 -7.07
CA ALA A 43 5.43 -0.46 -6.17
C ALA A 43 4.25 0.42 -5.72
N LYS A 44 3.02 -0.13 -5.78
CA LYS A 44 1.82 0.60 -5.35
C LYS A 44 1.86 0.89 -3.84
N PRO A 45 1.53 2.11 -3.38
CA PRO A 45 1.43 2.41 -1.96
C PRO A 45 0.27 1.66 -1.29
N TYR A 46 0.31 1.51 0.03
CA TYR A 46 -0.79 0.95 0.81
C TYR A 46 -1.87 2.01 1.13
N HIS A 47 -3.08 1.54 1.42
CA HIS A 47 -4.17 2.37 1.91
C HIS A 47 -3.86 2.93 3.30
N THR A 48 -4.27 4.17 3.56
CA THR A 48 -4.10 4.83 4.85
C THR A 48 -5.44 4.95 5.56
N VAL A 49 -5.50 4.43 6.79
CA VAL A 49 -6.67 4.58 7.68
C VAL A 49 -6.24 5.37 8.91
N LYS A 50 -6.94 6.48 9.19
CA LYS A 50 -6.76 7.32 10.38
C LYS A 50 -7.92 7.15 11.36
N TYR A 51 -7.67 7.50 12.63
CA TYR A 51 -8.66 7.48 13.70
C TYR A 51 -9.36 6.11 13.83
N LEU A 52 -8.60 5.04 13.63
CA LEU A 52 -9.10 3.68 13.73
C LEU A 52 -9.36 3.36 15.20
N ASP A 53 -10.58 2.98 15.51
CA ASP A 53 -11.04 2.64 16.85
C ASP A 53 -11.99 1.44 16.78
N ALA A 54 -11.90 0.56 17.77
CA ALA A 54 -12.69 -0.66 17.84
C ALA A 54 -13.01 -0.99 19.30
N GLY A 55 -14.23 -1.47 19.55
CA GLY A 55 -14.66 -1.79 20.90
C GLY A 55 -16.01 -2.48 20.99
N LYS A 56 -16.44 -2.79 22.22
CA LYS A 56 -17.77 -3.33 22.52
C LYS A 56 -18.80 -2.21 22.55
N VAL A 57 -20.00 -2.49 22.03
CA VAL A 57 -21.14 -1.59 22.19
C VAL A 57 -21.69 -1.74 23.62
N PRO A 58 -21.80 -0.65 24.40
CA PRO A 58 -22.35 -0.70 25.76
C PRO A 58 -23.74 -1.33 25.81
N GLY A 59 -24.04 -2.04 26.90
CA GLY A 59 -25.34 -2.70 27.10
C GLY A 59 -25.60 -3.94 26.24
N THR A 60 -24.63 -4.36 25.41
CA THR A 60 -24.74 -5.57 24.58
C THR A 60 -23.79 -6.67 25.07
N ARG A 61 -24.19 -7.93 24.86
CA ARG A 61 -23.38 -9.10 25.21
C ARG A 61 -22.23 -9.34 24.22
N SER A 62 -22.47 -9.15 22.94
CA SER A 62 -21.55 -9.57 21.86
C SER A 62 -21.60 -8.67 20.62
N THR A 63 -22.07 -7.42 20.78
CA THR A 63 -22.05 -6.44 19.69
C THR A 63 -20.84 -5.54 19.83
N PHE A 64 -20.16 -5.34 18.72
CA PHE A 64 -18.92 -4.57 18.62
C PHE A 64 -19.04 -3.54 17.51
N TYR A 65 -18.11 -2.59 17.53
CA TYR A 65 -17.93 -1.63 16.46
C TYR A 65 -16.46 -1.55 16.05
N VAL A 66 -16.25 -1.21 14.78
CA VAL A 66 -14.99 -0.69 14.25
C VAL A 66 -15.33 0.57 13.47
N LYS A 67 -14.63 1.66 13.74
CA LYS A 67 -14.80 2.93 13.04
C LYS A 67 -13.45 3.51 12.68
N GLY A 68 -13.42 4.32 11.64
CA GLY A 68 -12.21 5.00 11.20
C GLY A 68 -12.44 5.87 9.98
N ARG A 69 -11.34 6.36 9.41
CA ARG A 69 -11.33 7.22 8.22
C ARG A 69 -10.33 6.70 7.20
N LEU A 70 -10.82 6.21 6.05
CA LEU A 70 -9.99 5.82 4.90
C LEU A 70 -9.61 7.07 4.11
N THR A 71 -8.39 7.58 4.31
CA THR A 71 -7.97 8.88 3.74
C THR A 71 -7.34 8.75 2.35
N SER A 72 -6.79 7.59 2.01
CA SER A 72 -6.14 7.37 0.71
C SER A 72 -7.14 7.12 -0.42
N ALA A 73 -8.30 6.53 -0.11
CA ALA A 73 -9.30 6.13 -1.08
C ALA A 73 -10.72 6.21 -0.49
N PRO A 74 -11.27 7.41 -0.23
CA PRO A 74 -12.67 7.58 0.18
C PRO A 74 -13.64 6.95 -0.84
N GLY A 75 -14.81 6.49 -0.38
CA GLY A 75 -15.79 5.84 -1.27
C GLY A 75 -15.49 4.35 -1.53
N TYR A 76 -14.37 3.82 -1.03
CA TYR A 76 -14.03 2.40 -1.19
C TYR A 76 -14.61 1.54 -0.07
N ARG A 77 -14.79 0.25 -0.40
CA ARG A 77 -15.30 -0.76 0.51
C ARG A 77 -14.23 -1.22 1.50
N VAL A 78 -14.58 -1.16 2.78
CA VAL A 78 -13.81 -1.68 3.91
C VAL A 78 -14.45 -2.98 4.35
N TYR A 79 -13.66 -4.05 4.38
CA TYR A 79 -14.10 -5.39 4.76
C TYR A 79 -13.64 -5.70 6.18
N LEU A 80 -14.56 -6.07 7.06
CA LEU A 80 -14.23 -6.66 8.35
C LEU A 80 -14.06 -8.17 8.18
N GLN A 81 -12.92 -8.67 8.63
CA GLN A 81 -12.62 -10.09 8.65
C GLN A 81 -12.41 -10.60 10.07
N GLN A 82 -12.79 -11.86 10.28
CA GLN A 82 -12.72 -12.56 11.55
C GLN A 82 -11.90 -13.84 11.41
N ARG A 83 -11.16 -14.18 12.47
CA ARG A 83 -10.46 -15.44 12.69
C ARG A 83 -10.82 -16.01 14.06
N THR A 84 -11.13 -17.30 14.13
CA THR A 84 -11.44 -18.01 15.38
C THR A 84 -10.52 -19.21 15.56
N ALA A 85 -10.57 -19.88 16.72
CA ALA A 85 -9.83 -21.13 16.91
C ALA A 85 -10.32 -22.23 15.94
N ALA A 86 -11.64 -22.34 15.74
CA ALA A 86 -12.24 -23.28 14.80
C ALA A 86 -11.98 -22.93 13.32
N HIS A 87 -11.73 -21.65 13.01
CA HIS A 87 -11.44 -21.15 11.67
C HIS A 87 -10.18 -20.27 11.68
N PRO A 88 -8.99 -20.88 11.53
CA PRO A 88 -7.71 -20.18 11.67
C PRO A 88 -7.39 -19.22 10.52
N THR A 89 -8.18 -19.26 9.44
CA THR A 89 -8.05 -18.33 8.31
C THR A 89 -9.04 -17.18 8.45
N TYR A 90 -8.59 -15.96 8.19
CA TYR A 90 -9.46 -14.78 8.17
C TYR A 90 -10.54 -14.88 7.08
N ARG A 91 -11.80 -14.68 7.46
CA ARG A 91 -12.95 -14.65 6.55
C ARG A 91 -13.71 -13.36 6.70
N THR A 92 -14.20 -12.82 5.59
CA THR A 92 -15.04 -11.62 5.60
C THR A 92 -16.36 -11.93 6.30
N VAL A 93 -16.69 -11.16 7.33
CA VAL A 93 -17.95 -11.29 8.09
C VAL A 93 -18.87 -10.10 7.86
N LYS A 94 -18.31 -8.92 7.56
CA LYS A 94 -19.09 -7.73 7.26
C LYS A 94 -18.29 -6.81 6.34
N SER A 95 -18.96 -5.89 5.67
CA SER A 95 -18.30 -4.82 4.95
C SER A 95 -19.15 -3.56 4.98
N THR A 96 -18.51 -2.43 4.74
CA THR A 96 -19.19 -1.15 4.54
C THR A 96 -18.43 -0.33 3.50
N VAL A 97 -19.10 0.62 2.85
CA VAL A 97 -18.45 1.60 1.98
C VAL A 97 -18.11 2.82 2.84
N SER A 98 -16.85 3.27 2.77
CA SER A 98 -16.46 4.53 3.39
C SER A 98 -17.14 5.69 2.69
N ALA A 99 -17.51 6.73 3.44
CA ALA A 99 -18.14 7.92 2.87
C ALA A 99 -17.22 8.56 1.80
N SER A 100 -17.76 8.93 0.65
CA SER A 100 -16.96 9.43 -0.49
C SER A 100 -16.32 10.80 -0.24
N ASP A 101 -16.93 11.62 0.62
CA ASP A 101 -16.49 12.96 0.96
C ASP A 101 -15.44 12.98 2.08
N THR A 102 -15.65 12.15 3.10
CA THR A 102 -14.87 12.17 4.33
C THR A 102 -14.02 10.93 4.53
N GLY A 103 -14.29 9.84 3.82
CA GLY A 103 -13.65 8.53 4.04
C GLY A 103 -14.09 7.85 5.34
N ARG A 104 -15.05 8.42 6.07
CA ARG A 104 -15.52 7.86 7.35
C ARG A 104 -16.23 6.54 7.12
N PHE A 105 -15.97 5.57 8.00
CA PHE A 105 -16.70 4.31 8.01
C PHE A 105 -16.99 3.86 9.43
N VAL A 106 -18.09 3.14 9.60
CA VAL A 106 -18.45 2.45 10.83
C VAL A 106 -19.00 1.08 10.46
N ILE A 107 -18.48 0.03 11.10
CA ILE A 107 -18.96 -1.34 10.99
C ILE A 107 -19.40 -1.76 12.38
N LYS A 108 -20.71 -1.82 12.62
CA LYS A 108 -21.28 -2.48 13.80
C LYS A 108 -21.55 -3.94 13.48
N PHE A 109 -21.17 -4.88 14.34
CA PHE A 109 -21.34 -6.31 14.07
C PHE A 109 -21.50 -7.10 15.37
N THR A 110 -22.12 -8.28 15.27
CA THR A 110 -22.20 -9.25 16.36
C THR A 110 -21.17 -10.35 16.09
N GLY A 111 -20.41 -10.75 17.10
CA GLY A 111 -19.36 -11.75 16.93
C GLY A 111 -18.96 -12.44 18.23
N PRO A 112 -18.18 -13.52 18.16
CA PRO A 112 -17.67 -14.22 19.33
C PRO A 112 -16.60 -13.39 20.06
N CYS A 113 -16.65 -13.42 21.39
CA CYS A 113 -15.62 -12.85 22.25
C CYS A 113 -14.28 -13.56 22.04
N GLY A 114 -13.17 -12.83 22.10
CA GLY A 114 -11.82 -13.39 21.96
C GLY A 114 -11.44 -13.79 20.53
N ALA A 115 -12.31 -13.60 19.55
CA ALA A 115 -11.95 -13.78 18.14
C ALA A 115 -11.02 -12.66 17.66
N GLY A 116 -10.16 -12.99 16.69
CA GLY A 116 -9.26 -12.05 16.06
C GLY A 116 -9.94 -11.31 14.92
N TYR A 117 -9.84 -9.98 14.89
CA TYR A 117 -10.43 -9.15 13.86
C TYR A 117 -9.37 -8.38 13.09
N GLN A 118 -9.66 -8.09 11.82
CA GLN A 118 -8.89 -7.18 10.98
C GLN A 118 -9.81 -6.46 10.01
N ILE A 119 -9.42 -5.26 9.58
CA ILE A 119 -10.01 -4.62 8.41
C ILE A 119 -9.14 -4.86 7.18
N VAL A 120 -9.77 -5.01 6.03
CA VAL A 120 -9.12 -5.15 4.75
C VAL A 120 -9.71 -4.15 3.77
N ILE A 121 -8.83 -3.43 3.09
CA ILE A 121 -9.16 -2.67 1.89
C ILE A 121 -8.50 -3.41 0.72
N ARG A 122 -9.29 -3.74 -0.31
CA ARG A 122 -8.80 -4.49 -1.47
C ARG A 122 -7.82 -3.65 -2.28
N GLU A 123 -7.02 -4.35 -3.08
CA GLU A 123 -6.18 -3.68 -4.07
C GLU A 123 -7.04 -2.89 -5.06
N THR A 124 -6.50 -1.77 -5.50
CA THR A 124 -7.08 -0.88 -6.49
C THR A 124 -6.02 -0.59 -7.56
N TYR A 125 -6.38 0.23 -8.56
CA TYR A 125 -5.41 0.69 -9.55
C TYR A 125 -4.21 1.40 -8.89
N SER A 126 -4.49 2.31 -7.94
CA SER A 126 -3.47 3.18 -7.33
C SER A 126 -2.90 2.67 -6.00
N PHE A 127 -3.53 1.69 -5.36
CA PHE A 127 -3.14 1.23 -4.01
C PHE A 127 -3.13 -0.29 -3.89
N ALA A 128 -2.12 -0.81 -3.21
CA ALA A 128 -2.00 -2.22 -2.84
C ALA A 128 -3.04 -2.63 -1.79
N ARG A 129 -3.35 -3.93 -1.75
CA ARG A 129 -4.20 -4.50 -0.71
C ARG A 129 -3.63 -4.18 0.67
N THR A 130 -4.48 -3.66 1.55
CA THR A 130 -4.08 -3.29 2.91
C THR A 130 -4.90 -4.07 3.93
N ALA A 131 -4.22 -4.68 4.89
CA ALA A 131 -4.84 -5.42 5.99
C ALA A 131 -4.32 -4.86 7.33
N ILE A 132 -5.23 -4.39 8.18
CA ILE A 132 -4.89 -3.78 9.48
C ILE A 132 -5.50 -4.66 10.57
N ARG A 133 -4.64 -5.27 11.39
CA ARG A 133 -5.06 -6.12 12.51
C ARG A 133 -5.63 -5.26 13.63
N LEU A 134 -6.83 -5.60 14.08
CA LEU A 134 -7.48 -4.96 15.22
C LEU A 134 -7.18 -5.69 16.54
N GLY A 135 -6.71 -6.93 16.46
CA GLY A 135 -6.46 -7.77 17.63
C GLY A 135 -7.70 -8.59 18.04
N ARG A 136 -7.72 -9.03 19.29
CA ARG A 136 -8.85 -9.75 19.89
C ARG A 136 -9.73 -8.78 20.66
N ILE A 137 -11.04 -8.87 20.49
CA ILE A 137 -12.00 -8.07 21.26
C ILE A 137 -12.70 -8.98 22.27
N TYR A 138 -12.67 -8.61 23.54
CA TYR A 138 -13.22 -9.40 24.65
C TYR A 138 -14.56 -8.83 25.10
N CYS A 139 -15.44 -9.70 25.59
CA CYS A 139 -16.69 -9.30 26.22
C CYS A 139 -16.40 -9.09 27.71
N SER A 140 -16.46 -7.84 28.16
CA SER A 140 -16.47 -7.47 29.58
C SER A 140 -17.86 -7.65 30.17
#